data_AF-A0A5N5CTY7-F1
#
_entry.id   AF-A0A5N5CTY7-F1
#
_cell.length_a   1.000
_cell.length_b   1.000
_cell.length_c   1.000
_cell.angle_alpha   90.00
_cell.angle_beta   90.00
_cell.angle_gamma   90.00
#
_symmetry.space_group_name_H-M   'P 1'
#
loop_
_entity.id
_entity.type
_entity.pdbx_description
1 polymer ?
#
loop_
_entity_poly.entity_id
_entity_poly.type
_entity_poly.pdbx_seq_one_letter_code
_entity_poly.pdbx_strand_id
1 'polypeptide(L)'
;MTTTSPFLRLPAELRVQIYGYLLPCTTRVPYKHDHGLIWLRGCISLLAVNRQISEECLDLLYGQNIFVIEISYNRIDFRFRWLLANGLTPNASYSFLDHFSQQNLQRIRKYLIHVELVDSYTGMIKYNCGGSGLYAGLREQVRRLVEALRCAGELRELELCFVDGQKNPVASQVVLEPLLLLRGVQNVILAGGVTPDFANRLQRRMKEGGERPAMHRPRIPFVPERRSAPPLLEKILLAS
;
A
#
# COMPACT_ATOMS: atom_id res chain seq x y z
N MET A 1 7.90 -29.84 32.70
CA MET A 1 8.92 -29.23 31.80
C MET A 1 8.20 -28.77 30.55
N THR A 2 8.06 -27.47 30.32
CA THR A 2 7.44 -26.95 29.10
C THR A 2 8.44 -27.11 27.94
N THR A 3 8.22 -28.12 27.11
CA THR A 3 9.06 -28.41 25.95
C THR A 3 8.85 -27.31 24.90
N THR A 4 9.73 -26.32 24.92
CA THR A 4 9.83 -25.34 23.84
C THR A 4 10.14 -26.07 22.53
N SER A 5 9.36 -25.81 21.49
CA SER A 5 9.56 -26.38 20.15
C SER A 5 11.01 -26.20 19.71
N PRO A 6 11.69 -27.25 19.19
CA PRO A 6 13.06 -27.14 18.69
C PRO A 6 13.24 -26.01 17.66
N PHE A 7 12.20 -25.74 16.88
CA PHE A 7 12.20 -24.65 15.90
C PHE A 7 12.32 -23.26 16.54
N LEU A 8 11.67 -23.04 17.69
CA LEU A 8 11.76 -21.77 18.43
C LEU A 8 13.09 -21.59 19.15
N ARG A 9 13.93 -22.64 19.23
CA ARG A 9 15.30 -22.54 19.76
C ARG A 9 16.30 -22.02 18.73
N LEU A 10 15.93 -22.02 17.44
CA LEU A 10 16.75 -21.40 16.40
C LEU A 10 16.86 -19.89 16.65
N PRO A 11 17.95 -19.23 16.24
CA PRO A 11 18.01 -17.77 16.18
C PRO A 11 16.88 -17.20 15.29
N ALA A 12 16.41 -15.99 15.62
CA ALA A 12 15.30 -15.35 14.92
C ALA A 12 15.61 -15.15 13.43
N GLU A 13 16.87 -14.90 13.09
CA GLU A 13 17.36 -14.69 11.74
C GLU A 13 17.16 -15.92 10.86
N LEU A 14 17.45 -17.12 11.40
CA LEU A 14 17.23 -18.38 10.68
C LEU A 14 15.75 -18.67 10.49
N ARG A 15 14.92 -18.38 11.49
CA ARG A 15 13.46 -18.52 11.35
C ARG A 15 12.92 -17.58 10.27
N VAL A 16 13.37 -16.32 10.26
CA VAL A 16 13.01 -15.32 9.24
C VAL A 16 13.40 -15.78 7.84
N GLN A 17 14.60 -16.35 7.67
CA GLN A 17 15.01 -16.92 6.40
C GLN A 17 14.07 -18.06 5.96
N ILE A 18 13.74 -18.97 6.87
CA ILE A 18 12.80 -20.07 6.59
C ILE A 18 11.43 -19.51 6.18
N TYR A 19 10.91 -18.50 6.89
CA TYR A 19 9.65 -17.85 6.53
C TYR A 19 9.71 -17.19 5.16
N GLY A 20 10.84 -16.61 4.76
CA GLY A 20 11.01 -16.00 3.44
C GLY A 20 10.81 -16.97 2.27
N TYR A 21 11.04 -18.27 2.48
CA TYR A 21 10.76 -19.30 1.47
C TYR A 21 9.30 -19.78 1.46
N LEU A 22 8.59 -19.58 2.58
CA LEU A 22 7.25 -20.13 2.78
C LEU A 22 6.16 -19.07 2.56
N LEU A 23 6.39 -17.84 3.00
CA LEU A 23 5.39 -16.78 2.96
C LEU A 23 5.20 -16.21 1.55
N PRO A 24 4.00 -15.67 1.25
CA PRO A 24 3.78 -14.91 0.04
C PRO A 24 4.75 -13.72 -0.06
N CYS A 25 5.30 -13.51 -1.26
CA CYS A 25 6.23 -12.43 -1.52
C CYS A 25 5.92 -11.70 -2.82
N THR A 26 6.25 -10.41 -2.90
CA THR A 26 6.09 -9.62 -4.12
C THR A 26 7.35 -9.63 -4.96
N THR A 27 7.21 -9.77 -6.27
CA THR A 27 8.32 -9.67 -7.23
C THR A 27 7.93 -8.80 -8.42
N ARG A 28 8.92 -8.20 -9.10
CA ARG A 28 8.73 -7.44 -10.34
C ARG A 28 9.07 -8.30 -11.54
N VAL A 29 8.11 -8.45 -12.46
CA VAL A 29 8.29 -9.14 -13.74
C VAL A 29 8.42 -8.10 -14.85
N PRO A 30 9.57 -8.02 -15.54
CA PRO A 30 9.90 -6.90 -16.44
C PRO A 30 9.01 -6.79 -17.69
N TYR A 31 8.28 -7.84 -18.06
CA TYR A 31 7.51 -7.91 -19.30
C TYR A 31 5.99 -7.73 -19.13
N LYS A 32 5.49 -7.39 -17.93
CA LYS A 32 4.05 -7.21 -17.69
C LYS A 32 3.69 -5.75 -17.45
N HIS A 33 2.57 -5.31 -18.06
CA HIS A 33 1.96 -4.01 -17.79
C HIS A 33 1.67 -3.83 -16.28
N ASP A 34 1.66 -2.57 -15.80
CA ASP A 34 1.42 -2.18 -14.40
C ASP A 34 2.63 -2.46 -13.47
N HIS A 35 3.79 -1.85 -13.81
CA HIS A 35 5.10 -1.95 -13.13
C HIS A 35 5.62 -3.38 -12.85
N GLY A 36 5.04 -4.38 -13.51
CA GLY A 36 5.44 -5.78 -13.36
C GLY A 36 5.19 -6.40 -12.00
N LEU A 37 4.59 -5.69 -11.04
CA LEU A 37 4.48 -6.18 -9.67
C LEU A 37 3.43 -7.28 -9.56
N ILE A 38 3.86 -8.45 -9.08
CA ILE A 38 3.03 -9.62 -8.84
C ILE A 38 3.35 -10.23 -7.47
N TRP A 39 2.35 -10.86 -6.88
CA TRP A 39 2.49 -11.68 -5.69
C TRP A 39 2.76 -13.13 -6.10
N LEU A 40 3.84 -13.69 -5.57
CA LEU A 40 4.09 -15.12 -5.59
C LEU A 40 3.26 -15.75 -4.47
N ARG A 41 2.57 -16.83 -4.81
CA ARG A 41 1.79 -17.59 -3.83
C ARG A 41 2.73 -18.18 -2.78
N GLY A 42 2.25 -18.20 -1.55
CA GLY A 42 2.93 -18.81 -0.42
C GLY A 42 1.93 -19.39 0.57
N CYS A 43 2.45 -19.90 1.67
CA CYS A 43 1.69 -20.55 2.72
C CYS A 43 1.52 -19.60 3.92
N ILE A 44 0.27 -19.27 4.24
CA ILE A 44 -0.07 -18.41 5.39
C ILE A 44 -0.51 -19.19 6.63
N SER A 45 -0.55 -20.52 6.57
CA SER A 45 -0.95 -21.35 7.72
C SER A 45 -0.03 -21.13 8.93
N LEU A 46 1.22 -20.70 8.69
CA LEU A 46 2.18 -20.31 9.72
C LEU A 46 1.67 -19.21 10.65
N LEU A 47 0.80 -18.31 10.15
CA LEU A 47 0.22 -17.23 10.94
C LEU A 47 -0.67 -17.75 12.08
N ALA A 48 -1.20 -18.97 11.97
CA ALA A 48 -2.09 -19.59 12.95
C ALA A 48 -1.36 -20.52 13.94
N VAL A 49 -0.05 -20.76 13.78
CA VAL A 49 0.67 -21.77 14.56
C VAL A 49 0.84 -21.34 16.02
N ASN A 50 1.44 -20.16 16.24
CA ASN A 50 1.56 -19.55 17.56
C ASN A 50 1.82 -18.04 17.44
N ARG A 51 1.68 -17.31 18.54
CA ARG A 51 1.83 -15.84 18.56
C ARG A 51 3.21 -15.37 18.09
N GLN A 52 4.29 -16.01 18.51
CA GLN A 52 5.65 -15.58 18.15
C GLN A 52 5.88 -15.71 16.64
N ILE A 53 5.56 -16.88 16.07
CA ILE A 53 5.66 -17.13 14.63
C ILE A 53 4.72 -16.20 13.86
N SER A 54 3.52 -15.97 14.37
CA SER A 54 2.55 -15.06 13.74
C SER A 54 3.10 -13.64 13.62
N GLU A 55 3.64 -13.08 14.71
CA GLU A 55 4.22 -11.73 14.70
C GLU A 55 5.44 -11.64 13.78
N GLU A 56 6.38 -12.59 13.87
CA GLU A 56 7.56 -12.64 13.00
C GLU A 56 7.16 -12.74 11.51
N CYS A 57 6.16 -13.55 11.17
CA CYS A 57 5.63 -13.68 9.82
C CYS A 57 4.89 -12.42 9.34
N LEU A 58 4.06 -11.79 10.19
CA LEU A 58 3.34 -10.56 9.85
C LEU A 58 4.31 -9.43 9.54
N ASP A 59 5.40 -9.31 10.30
CA ASP A 59 6.43 -8.30 10.07
C ASP A 59 7.13 -8.49 8.72
N LEU A 60 7.38 -9.74 8.30
CA LEU A 60 7.91 -10.03 6.96
C LEU A 60 6.88 -9.72 5.87
N LEU A 61 5.66 -10.22 6.05
CA LEU A 61 4.61 -10.17 5.05
C LEU A 61 4.16 -8.75 4.73
N TYR A 62 4.08 -7.88 5.74
CA TYR A 62 3.74 -6.47 5.54
C TYR A 62 4.97 -5.58 5.32
N GLY A 63 6.10 -5.90 5.97
CA GLY A 63 7.30 -5.05 5.95
C GLY A 63 8.20 -5.23 4.73
N GLN A 64 8.20 -6.40 4.10
CA GLN A 64 9.07 -6.69 2.95
C GLN A 64 8.36 -6.55 1.59
N ASN A 65 7.05 -6.81 1.56
CA ASN A 65 6.25 -6.76 0.35
C ASN A 65 5.81 -5.35 -0.01
N ILE A 66 5.54 -5.15 -1.30
CA ILE A 66 5.06 -3.88 -1.85
C ILE A 66 3.54 -3.93 -2.00
N PHE A 67 2.84 -2.97 -1.40
CA PHE A 67 1.39 -2.87 -1.47
C PHE A 67 0.97 -1.86 -2.54
N VAL A 68 0.18 -2.33 -3.53
CA VAL A 68 -0.32 -1.46 -4.61
C VAL A 68 -1.62 -0.83 -4.19
N ILE A 69 -1.65 0.49 -4.11
CA ILE A 69 -2.83 1.29 -3.77
C ILE A 69 -3.27 2.06 -5.01
N GLU A 70 -4.45 1.76 -5.51
CA GLU A 70 -5.09 2.50 -6.61
C GLU A 70 -6.04 3.54 -6.04
N ILE A 71 -5.84 4.79 -6.44
CA ILE A 71 -6.68 5.92 -6.10
C ILE A 71 -7.37 6.38 -7.38
N SER A 72 -8.69 6.29 -7.37
CA SER A 72 -9.55 6.95 -8.35
C SER A 72 -10.40 8.01 -7.64
N TYR A 73 -11.24 8.73 -8.38
CA TYR A 73 -12.10 9.78 -7.84
C TYR A 73 -12.91 9.39 -6.58
N ASN A 74 -13.45 8.17 -6.54
CA ASN A 74 -14.40 7.74 -5.50
C ASN A 74 -13.90 6.58 -4.61
N ARG A 75 -12.69 6.08 -4.81
CA ARG A 75 -12.20 4.86 -4.15
C ARG A 75 -10.70 4.87 -3.93
N ILE A 76 -10.30 4.17 -2.88
CA ILE A 76 -8.91 3.91 -2.52
C ILE A 76 -8.83 2.39 -2.33
N ASP A 77 -8.35 1.70 -3.34
CA ASP A 77 -8.36 0.25 -3.38
C ASP A 77 -6.93 -0.30 -3.22
N PHE A 78 -6.78 -1.34 -2.42
CA PHE A 78 -5.61 -2.20 -2.48
C PHE A 78 -5.82 -3.20 -3.61
N ARG A 79 -4.94 -3.14 -4.62
CA ARG A 79 -4.94 -4.08 -5.73
C ARG A 79 -3.88 -5.14 -5.51
N PHE A 80 -4.25 -6.39 -5.75
CA PHE A 80 -3.29 -7.49 -5.75
C PHE A 80 -3.46 -8.33 -7.00
N ARG A 81 -2.32 -8.77 -7.54
CA ARG A 81 -2.23 -9.69 -8.66
C ARG A 81 -1.29 -10.79 -8.26
N TRP A 82 -1.60 -12.03 -8.62
CA TRP A 82 -0.75 -13.16 -8.26
C TRP A 82 -0.49 -14.05 -9.46
N LEU A 83 0.67 -14.71 -9.45
CA LEU A 83 1.05 -15.63 -10.52
C LEU A 83 0.49 -17.03 -10.23
N LEU A 84 -0.22 -17.58 -11.20
CA LEU A 84 -0.63 -18.98 -11.21
C LEU A 84 0.42 -19.85 -11.92
N ALA A 85 0.41 -21.16 -11.64
CA ALA A 85 1.32 -22.12 -12.27
C ALA A 85 1.19 -22.17 -13.81
N ASN A 86 0.01 -21.83 -14.34
CA ASN A 86 -0.27 -21.73 -15.77
C ASN A 86 0.20 -20.39 -16.40
N GLY A 87 0.90 -19.53 -15.66
CA GLY A 87 1.41 -18.25 -16.14
C GLY A 87 0.40 -17.09 -16.16
N LEU A 88 -0.89 -17.39 -15.90
CA LEU A 88 -1.92 -16.36 -15.79
C LEU A 88 -1.69 -15.52 -14.53
N THR A 89 -2.09 -14.26 -14.62
CA THR A 89 -2.03 -13.30 -13.51
C THR A 89 -3.41 -12.70 -13.24
N PRO A 90 -4.29 -13.46 -12.55
CA PRO A 90 -5.52 -12.91 -12.02
C PRO A 90 -5.25 -11.69 -11.12
N ASN A 91 -6.29 -10.85 -10.98
CA ASN A 91 -6.28 -9.66 -10.16
C ASN A 91 -7.53 -9.61 -9.29
N ALA A 92 -7.42 -8.95 -8.14
CA ALA A 92 -8.55 -8.52 -7.35
C ALA A 92 -8.21 -7.25 -6.57
N SER A 93 -9.25 -6.55 -6.13
CA SER A 93 -9.15 -5.26 -5.45
C SER A 93 -10.07 -5.23 -4.22
N TYR A 94 -9.61 -4.59 -3.14
CA TYR A 94 -10.37 -4.39 -1.91
C TYR A 94 -10.27 -2.95 -1.44
N SER A 95 -11.33 -2.39 -0.86
CA SER A 95 -11.28 -1.06 -0.24
C SER A 95 -10.17 -1.01 0.82
N PHE A 96 -9.13 -0.21 0.59
CA PHE A 96 -7.93 -0.21 1.42
C PHE A 96 -8.23 0.25 2.85
N LEU A 97 -8.96 1.35 3.00
CA LEU A 97 -9.22 1.95 4.31
C LEU A 97 -10.17 1.12 5.17
N ASP A 98 -11.03 0.32 4.55
CA ASP A 98 -12.03 -0.48 5.26
C ASP A 98 -11.52 -1.87 5.66
N HIS A 99 -10.52 -2.39 4.96
CA HIS A 99 -10.08 -3.79 5.10
C HIS A 99 -8.83 -3.96 5.97
N PHE A 100 -7.94 -2.97 6.05
CA PHE A 100 -6.71 -3.11 6.82
C PHE A 100 -6.90 -2.65 8.27
N SER A 101 -6.54 -3.53 9.22
CA SER A 101 -6.47 -3.15 10.63
C SER A 101 -5.37 -2.10 10.84
N GLN A 102 -5.58 -1.18 11.79
CA GLN A 102 -4.58 -0.14 12.11
C GLN A 102 -3.21 -0.74 12.44
N GLN A 103 -3.19 -1.88 13.14
CA GLN A 103 -1.95 -2.57 13.49
C GLN A 103 -1.19 -3.10 12.26
N ASN A 104 -1.91 -3.64 11.27
CA ASN A 104 -1.26 -4.15 10.06
C ASN A 104 -0.81 -3.01 9.14
N LEU A 105 -1.56 -1.90 9.07
CA LEU A 105 -1.12 -0.69 8.37
C LEU A 105 0.22 -0.17 8.90
N GLN A 106 0.44 -0.24 10.22
CA GLN A 106 1.71 0.17 10.83
C GLN A 106 2.90 -0.70 10.44
N ARG A 107 2.65 -1.95 10.02
CA ARG A 107 3.69 -2.87 9.57
C ARG A 107 4.06 -2.69 8.09
N ILE A 108 3.20 -2.05 7.30
CA ILE A 108 3.48 -1.83 5.88
C ILE A 108 4.54 -0.74 5.74
N ARG A 109 5.60 -1.06 5.00
CA ARG A 109 6.75 -0.16 4.81
C ARG A 109 6.94 0.28 3.36
N LYS A 110 6.36 -0.44 2.41
CA LYS A 110 6.56 -0.23 0.97
C LYS A 110 5.22 -0.11 0.26
N TYR A 111 5.03 1.01 -0.42
CA TYR A 111 3.81 1.33 -1.14
C TYR A 111 4.12 1.67 -2.59
N LEU A 112 3.28 1.16 -3.49
CA LEU A 112 3.18 1.62 -4.86
C LEU A 112 1.80 2.27 -5.03
N ILE A 113 1.75 3.59 -5.09
CA ILE A 113 0.51 4.36 -5.19
C ILE A 113 0.30 4.76 -6.64
N HIS A 114 -0.82 4.30 -7.20
CA HIS A 114 -1.34 4.71 -8.49
C HIS A 114 -2.43 5.73 -8.28
N VAL A 115 -2.26 6.92 -8.85
CA VAL A 115 -3.28 7.98 -8.81
C VAL A 115 -3.75 8.20 -10.23
N GLU A 116 -5.02 7.89 -10.49
CA GLU A 116 -5.63 8.02 -11.81
C GLU A 116 -6.55 9.25 -11.82
N LEU A 117 -6.18 10.25 -12.62
CA LEU A 117 -7.06 11.35 -13.00
C LEU A 117 -7.59 11.09 -14.40
N VAL A 118 -8.88 10.76 -14.50
CA VAL A 118 -9.54 10.58 -15.80
C VAL A 118 -9.74 11.91 -16.51
N ASP A 119 -9.93 11.87 -17.83
CA ASP A 119 -10.36 13.05 -18.59
C ASP A 119 -11.78 13.49 -18.20
N SER A 120 -12.15 14.72 -18.58
CA SER A 120 -13.42 15.33 -18.14
C SER A 120 -14.64 14.61 -18.69
N TYR A 121 -14.54 14.01 -19.88
CA TYR A 121 -15.61 13.24 -20.49
C TYR A 121 -15.81 11.91 -19.76
N THR A 122 -14.73 11.18 -19.52
CA THR A 122 -14.75 9.95 -18.74
C THR A 122 -15.25 10.19 -17.31
N GLY A 123 -14.84 11.29 -16.68
CA GLY A 123 -15.31 11.67 -15.35
C GLY A 123 -16.82 11.88 -15.32
N MET A 124 -17.37 12.57 -16.32
CA MET A 124 -18.81 12.82 -16.43
C MET A 124 -19.60 11.53 -16.56
N ILE A 125 -19.13 10.59 -17.40
CA ILE A 125 -19.82 9.32 -17.62
C ILE A 125 -19.72 8.40 -16.40
N LYS A 126 -18.53 8.27 -15.80
CA LYS A 126 -18.29 7.29 -14.74
C LYS A 126 -18.75 7.76 -13.36
N TYR A 127 -18.65 9.07 -13.10
CA TYR A 127 -18.80 9.62 -11.76
C TYR A 127 -19.83 10.74 -11.67
N ASN A 128 -20.46 11.11 -12.80
CA ASN A 128 -21.38 12.25 -12.88
C ASN A 128 -20.73 13.57 -12.40
N CYS A 129 -19.43 13.72 -12.61
CA CYS A 129 -18.67 14.92 -12.25
C CYS A 129 -17.64 15.27 -13.32
N GLY A 130 -17.48 16.55 -13.63
CA GLY A 130 -16.48 17.04 -14.58
C GLY A 130 -15.76 18.29 -14.06
N GLY A 131 -14.68 18.67 -14.74
CA GLY A 131 -13.94 19.90 -14.41
C GLY A 131 -13.43 19.89 -12.96
N SER A 132 -13.60 21.02 -12.25
CA SER A 132 -13.07 21.26 -10.90
C SER A 132 -13.50 20.23 -9.86
N GLY A 133 -14.72 19.69 -9.97
CA GLY A 133 -15.23 18.68 -9.05
C GLY A 133 -14.39 17.40 -9.05
N LEU A 134 -13.92 16.98 -10.23
CA LEU A 134 -13.09 15.79 -10.39
C LEU A 134 -11.73 15.95 -9.68
N TYR A 135 -11.08 17.11 -9.85
CA TYR A 135 -9.83 17.43 -9.16
C TYR A 135 -10.03 17.46 -7.63
N ALA A 136 -11.10 18.10 -7.17
CA ALA A 136 -11.40 18.21 -5.74
C ALA A 136 -11.65 16.85 -5.10
N GLY A 137 -12.48 15.99 -5.73
CA GLY A 137 -12.76 14.66 -5.20
C GLY A 137 -11.55 13.74 -5.22
N LEU A 138 -10.73 13.76 -6.28
CA LEU A 138 -9.48 12.99 -6.30
C LEU A 138 -8.48 13.49 -5.25
N ARG A 139 -8.31 14.81 -5.13
CA ARG A 139 -7.47 15.44 -4.09
C ARG A 139 -7.93 15.02 -2.70
N GLU A 140 -9.24 14.92 -2.48
CA GLU A 140 -9.82 14.45 -1.22
C GLU A 140 -9.48 12.97 -0.94
N GLN A 141 -9.52 12.08 -1.94
CA GLN A 141 -9.07 10.70 -1.74
C GLN A 141 -7.57 10.62 -1.42
N VAL A 142 -6.74 11.41 -2.11
CA VAL A 142 -5.30 11.51 -1.80
C VAL A 142 -5.09 12.00 -0.36
N ARG A 143 -5.86 13.01 0.08
CA ARG A 143 -5.82 13.51 1.46
C ARG A 143 -6.17 12.41 2.47
N ARG A 144 -7.26 11.67 2.27
CA ARG A 144 -7.68 10.56 3.14
C ARG A 144 -6.61 9.46 3.23
N LEU A 145 -5.99 9.11 2.12
CA LEU A 145 -4.88 8.15 2.13
C LEU A 145 -3.69 8.69 2.94
N VAL A 146 -3.30 9.94 2.71
CA VAL A 146 -2.20 10.59 3.44
C VAL A 146 -2.45 10.58 4.94
N GLU A 147 -3.67 10.84 5.39
CA GLU A 147 -4.03 10.76 6.81
C GLU A 147 -3.83 9.36 7.38
N ALA A 148 -4.23 8.33 6.64
CA ALA A 148 -3.97 6.95 7.05
C ALA A 148 -2.47 6.63 7.09
N LEU A 149 -1.70 7.08 6.08
CA LEU A 149 -0.25 6.84 6.00
C LEU A 149 0.55 7.64 7.04
N ARG A 150 0.07 8.79 7.51
CA ARG A 150 0.68 9.52 8.62
C ARG A 150 0.58 8.75 9.95
N CYS A 151 -0.44 7.90 10.07
CA CYS A 151 -0.60 6.99 11.19
C CYS A 151 0.06 5.62 10.95
N ALA A 152 0.53 5.35 9.73
CA ALA A 152 1.37 4.20 9.45
C ALA A 152 2.73 4.38 10.13
N GLY A 153 3.46 3.28 10.31
CA GLY A 153 4.74 3.28 11.00
C GLY A 153 5.84 3.91 10.12
N GLU A 154 6.90 3.15 9.89
CA GLU A 154 8.02 3.61 9.09
C GLU A 154 7.73 3.46 7.59
N LEU A 155 7.58 4.58 6.86
CA LEU A 155 7.48 4.58 5.40
C LEU A 155 8.89 4.50 4.78
N ARG A 156 9.28 3.30 4.34
CA ARG A 156 10.60 3.08 3.74
C ARG A 156 10.62 3.39 2.25
N GLU A 157 9.62 2.90 1.52
CA GLU A 157 9.60 3.02 0.07
C GLU A 157 8.22 3.47 -0.40
N LEU A 158 8.19 4.58 -1.13
CA LEU A 158 6.98 5.13 -1.70
C LEU A 158 7.21 5.39 -3.19
N GLU A 159 6.64 4.54 -4.02
CA GLU A 159 6.57 4.77 -5.46
C GLU A 159 5.21 5.38 -5.80
N LEU A 160 5.20 6.53 -6.46
CA LEU A 160 4.00 7.24 -6.88
C LEU A 160 3.95 7.30 -8.40
N CYS A 161 2.92 6.74 -8.99
CA CYS A 161 2.61 6.81 -10.41
C CYS A 161 1.35 7.64 -10.61
N PHE A 162 1.48 8.82 -11.23
CA PHE A 162 0.33 9.68 -11.54
C PHE A 162 -0.04 9.58 -13.01
N VAL A 163 -1.26 9.14 -13.30
CA VAL A 163 -1.77 9.06 -14.68
C VAL A 163 -2.72 10.23 -14.90
N ASP A 164 -2.30 11.17 -15.75
CA ASP A 164 -3.06 12.38 -16.08
C ASP A 164 -3.79 12.25 -17.43
N GLY A 165 -5.08 11.95 -17.38
CA GLY A 165 -5.95 11.89 -18.56
C GLY A 165 -6.24 13.26 -19.18
N GLN A 166 -6.06 14.36 -18.46
CA GLN A 166 -6.27 15.72 -18.97
C GLN A 166 -5.08 16.22 -19.79
N LYS A 167 -3.93 15.56 -19.68
CA LYS A 167 -2.65 15.93 -20.33
C LYS A 167 -2.22 17.37 -20.01
N ASN A 168 -2.54 17.85 -18.82
CA ASN A 168 -2.16 19.17 -18.32
C ASN A 168 -1.52 19.03 -16.93
N PRO A 169 -0.23 18.64 -16.88
CA PRO A 169 0.43 18.29 -15.62
C PRO A 169 0.47 19.46 -14.62
N VAL A 170 0.53 20.71 -15.09
CA VAL A 170 0.60 21.91 -14.23
C VAL A 170 -0.68 22.06 -13.41
N ALA A 171 -1.85 21.88 -14.02
CA ALA A 171 -3.13 21.94 -13.34
C ALA A 171 -3.44 20.65 -12.56
N SER A 172 -3.17 19.49 -13.19
CA SER A 172 -3.51 18.18 -12.65
C SER A 172 -2.69 17.77 -11.44
N GLN A 173 -1.41 18.12 -11.35
CA GLN A 173 -0.55 17.72 -10.23
C GLN A 173 -1.00 18.30 -8.87
N VAL A 174 -1.87 19.32 -8.86
CA VAL A 174 -2.42 19.90 -7.62
C VAL A 174 -3.17 18.87 -6.78
N VAL A 175 -3.73 17.81 -7.39
CA VAL A 175 -4.38 16.72 -6.65
C VAL A 175 -3.42 15.95 -5.75
N LEU A 176 -2.12 16.02 -6.04
CA LEU A 176 -1.06 15.37 -5.28
C LEU A 176 -0.54 16.24 -4.12
N GLU A 177 -0.97 17.50 -4.00
CA GLU A 177 -0.52 18.40 -2.91
C GLU A 177 -0.68 17.83 -1.50
N PRO A 178 -1.74 17.06 -1.14
CA PRO A 178 -1.84 16.50 0.21
C PRO A 178 -0.65 15.62 0.59
N LEU A 179 0.03 14.99 -0.39
CA LEU A 179 1.22 14.19 -0.15
C LEU A 179 2.41 15.00 0.40
N LEU A 180 2.39 16.34 0.26
CA LEU A 180 3.33 17.25 0.92
C LEU A 180 3.24 17.25 2.45
N LEU A 181 2.26 16.56 3.05
CA LEU A 181 2.14 16.38 4.49
C LEU A 181 2.89 15.15 5.00
N LEU A 182 3.30 14.23 4.12
CA LEU A 182 4.14 13.09 4.50
C LEU A 182 5.57 13.56 4.78
N ARG A 183 6.19 12.96 5.80
CA ARG A 183 7.55 13.28 6.27
C ARG A 183 8.27 11.99 6.65
N GLY A 184 9.61 12.02 6.61
CA GLY A 184 10.45 10.89 7.01
C GLY A 184 10.36 9.66 6.09
N VAL A 185 9.93 9.83 4.83
CA VAL A 185 9.93 8.73 3.86
C VAL A 185 11.36 8.51 3.35
N GLN A 186 11.91 7.30 3.49
CA GLN A 186 13.33 7.05 3.17
C GLN A 186 13.62 7.12 1.67
N ASN A 187 12.82 6.40 0.88
CA ASN A 187 12.92 6.37 -0.57
C ASN A 187 11.60 6.78 -1.21
N VAL A 188 11.67 7.70 -2.16
CA VAL A 188 10.51 8.24 -2.85
C VAL A 188 10.84 8.29 -4.34
N ILE A 189 10.00 7.63 -5.15
CA ILE A 189 10.10 7.59 -6.60
C ILE A 189 8.80 8.13 -7.17
N LEU A 190 8.89 9.13 -8.05
CA LEU A 190 7.72 9.71 -8.73
C LEU A 190 7.83 9.45 -10.23
N ALA A 191 6.72 9.03 -10.83
CA ALA A 191 6.59 8.80 -12.26
C ALA A 191 5.23 9.30 -12.77
N GLY A 192 5.13 9.50 -14.08
CA GLY A 192 3.88 9.85 -14.76
C GLY A 192 3.69 11.35 -15.04
N GLY A 193 2.43 11.79 -15.07
CA GLY A 193 1.97 13.12 -15.50
C GLY A 193 2.25 14.26 -14.53
N VAL A 194 3.47 14.35 -13.98
CA VAL A 194 3.92 15.41 -13.07
C VAL A 194 5.07 16.20 -13.68
N THR A 195 5.13 17.50 -13.39
CA THR A 195 6.29 18.30 -13.79
C THR A 195 7.54 17.91 -12.96
N PRO A 196 8.75 17.96 -13.53
CA PRO A 196 9.98 17.65 -12.80
C PRO A 196 10.17 18.50 -11.54
N ASP A 197 9.86 19.80 -11.61
CA ASP A 197 9.99 20.72 -10.48
C ASP A 197 9.05 20.36 -9.33
N PHE A 198 7.80 20.02 -9.65
CA PHE A 198 6.85 19.56 -8.65
C PHE A 198 7.29 18.23 -8.04
N ALA A 199 7.77 17.29 -8.87
CA ALA A 199 8.24 16.00 -8.39
C ALA A 199 9.44 16.15 -7.43
N ASN A 200 10.41 16.99 -7.78
CA ASN A 200 11.58 17.29 -6.94
C ASN A 200 11.17 17.95 -5.62
N ARG A 201 10.24 18.91 -5.67
CA ARG A 201 9.69 19.57 -4.48
C ARG A 201 8.99 18.55 -3.57
N LEU A 202 8.16 17.67 -4.13
CA LEU A 202 7.41 16.67 -3.39
C LEU A 202 8.34 15.64 -2.74
N GLN A 203 9.31 15.10 -3.49
CA GLN A 203 10.31 14.17 -2.96
C GLN A 203 11.12 14.77 -1.82
N ARG A 204 11.61 16.01 -1.99
CA ARG A 204 12.36 16.72 -0.95
C ARG A 204 11.54 16.84 0.33
N ARG A 205 10.30 17.31 0.20
CA ARG A 205 9.38 17.48 1.34
C ARG A 205 9.05 16.17 2.04
N MET A 206 8.88 15.06 1.32
CA MET A 206 8.64 13.75 1.92
C MET A 206 9.85 13.19 2.67
N LYS A 207 11.05 13.45 2.16
CA LYS A 207 12.33 13.01 2.75
C LYS A 207 12.77 13.87 3.92
N GLU A 208 12.28 15.11 4.03
CA GLU A 208 12.53 15.97 5.20
C GLU A 208 12.17 15.21 6.48
N GLY A 209 13.12 15.19 7.42
CA GLY A 209 12.90 14.63 8.75
C GLY A 209 11.81 15.42 9.45
N GLY A 210 10.64 14.81 9.64
CA GLY A 210 9.61 15.37 10.50
C GLY A 210 9.97 15.12 11.95
N GLU A 211 9.75 16.09 12.83
CA GLU A 211 9.56 15.81 14.25
C GLU A 211 8.54 14.69 14.34
N ARG A 212 8.95 13.55 14.91
CA ARG A 212 8.01 12.48 15.23
C ARG A 212 6.96 13.13 16.15
N PRO A 213 5.67 13.21 15.76
CA PRO A 213 4.68 13.72 16.67
C PRO A 213 4.76 12.85 17.93
N ALA A 214 5.04 13.50 19.07
CA ALA A 214 5.26 12.85 20.35
C ALA A 214 4.06 11.96 20.66
N MET A 215 4.20 10.65 20.48
CA MET A 215 3.41 9.51 20.99
C MET A 215 1.90 9.67 21.24
N HIS A 216 1.22 10.66 20.67
CA HIS A 216 -0.23 10.75 20.69
C HIS A 216 -0.70 10.07 19.43
N ARG A 217 -0.82 8.74 19.51
CA ARG A 217 -1.33 7.87 18.44
C ARG A 217 -2.71 8.40 18.03
N PRO A 218 -2.85 9.18 16.94
CA PRO A 218 -4.17 9.57 16.51
C PRO A 218 -4.81 8.28 16.00
N ARG A 219 -5.92 7.87 16.62
CA ARG A 219 -6.79 6.87 15.98
C ARG A 219 -7.12 7.42 14.59
N ILE A 220 -6.90 6.62 13.55
CA ILE A 220 -7.35 6.97 12.19
C ILE A 220 -8.85 7.31 12.33
N PRO A 221 -9.32 8.54 12.02
CA PRO A 221 -10.61 9.03 12.50
C PRO A 221 -11.87 8.31 11.97
N PHE A 222 -11.77 7.20 11.25
CA PHE A 222 -12.89 6.64 10.49
C PHE A 222 -12.95 5.11 10.37
N VAL A 223 -12.39 4.35 11.32
CA VAL A 223 -12.55 2.89 11.30
C VAL A 223 -13.40 2.44 12.50
N PRO A 224 -14.69 2.10 12.31
CA PRO A 224 -15.43 1.39 13.36
C PRO A 224 -14.70 0.07 13.65
N GLU A 225 -14.40 -0.21 14.91
CA GLU A 225 -13.81 -1.46 15.38
C GLU A 225 -14.79 -2.62 15.09
N ARG A 226 -14.81 -3.11 13.85
CA ARG A 226 -15.44 -4.38 13.52
C ARG A 226 -14.47 -5.48 13.95
N ARG A 227 -14.95 -6.32 14.86
CA ARG A 227 -14.32 -7.57 15.33
C ARG A 227 -13.60 -8.25 14.18
N SER A 228 -12.28 -8.42 14.35
CA SER A 228 -11.37 -9.30 13.59
C SER A 228 -12.00 -9.88 12.32
N ALA A 229 -12.07 -9.08 11.26
CA ALA A 229 -12.22 -9.66 9.92
C ALA A 229 -11.07 -10.67 9.74
N PRO A 230 -11.31 -11.81 9.08
CA PRO A 230 -10.22 -12.75 8.75
C PRO A 230 -9.08 -11.96 8.14
N PRO A 231 -7.81 -12.19 8.53
CA PRO A 231 -6.69 -11.44 8.01
C PRO A 231 -6.80 -11.41 6.49
N LEU A 232 -6.77 -10.22 5.88
CA LEU A 232 -6.90 -9.93 4.45
C LEU A 232 -6.27 -11.00 3.55
N LEU A 233 -5.12 -11.51 3.97
CA LEU A 233 -4.33 -12.57 3.35
C LEU A 233 -5.05 -13.92 3.25
N GLU A 234 -5.83 -14.32 4.24
CA GLU A 234 -6.68 -15.52 4.16
C GLU A 234 -7.69 -15.38 3.04
N LYS A 235 -8.35 -14.23 2.89
CA LYS A 235 -9.29 -14.04 1.76
C LYS A 235 -8.57 -13.87 0.41
N ILE A 236 -7.43 -13.17 0.38
CA ILE A 236 -6.58 -12.96 -0.81
C ILE A 236 -6.04 -14.29 -1.36
N LEU A 237 -5.67 -15.23 -0.49
CA LEU A 237 -4.95 -16.45 -0.89
C LEU A 237 -5.82 -17.72 -0.86
N LEU A 238 -6.91 -17.73 -0.09
CA LEU A 238 -7.88 -18.84 -0.04
C LEU A 238 -9.04 -18.67 -1.04
N ALA A 239 -9.22 -17.53 -1.71
CA ALA A 239 -10.20 -17.37 -2.79
C ALA A 239 -9.80 -18.09 -4.10
N SER A 240 -9.07 -19.20 -3.98
CA SER A 240 -8.83 -20.16 -5.06
C SER A 240 -10.02 -21.10 -5.19
#